data_AF-A0A847NR41-F1
#
_entry.id   AF-A0A847NR41-F1
#
_cell.length_a   1.000
_cell.length_b   1.000
_cell.length_c   1.000
_cell.angle_alpha   90.00
_cell.angle_beta   90.00
_cell.angle_gamma   90.00
#
_symmetry.space_group_name_H-M   'P 1'
#
loop_
_entity.id
_entity.type
_entity.pdbx_description
1 polymer ?
#
loop_
_entity_poly.entity_id
_entity_poly.type
_entity_poly.pdbx_seq_one_letter_code
_entity_poly.pdbx_strand_id
1 'polypeptide(L)' 'MQTITIQGNQQEINKLINLIKDNKLNLDFETTRSLDDIRAEIEDTREQIKNGTMKLYTFDEVMEHTNEILRAKGAKI' A
#
# COMPACT_ATOMS: atom_id res chain seq x y z
N MET A 1 11.92 1.24 8.77
CA MET A 1 10.58 1.66 8.31
C MET A 1 10.36 0.98 6.96
N GLN A 2 9.31 0.17 6.80
CA GLN A 2 9.00 -0.45 5.51
C GLN A 2 7.87 0.34 4.86
N THR A 3 8.07 0.74 3.61
CA THR A 3 7.09 1.47 2.80
C THR A 3 6.58 0.53 1.71
N ILE A 4 5.27 0.48 1.52
CA ILE A 4 4.62 -0.31 0.47
C ILE A 4 3.86 0.64 -0.45
N THR A 5 4.16 0.58 -1.74
CA THR A 5 3.46 1.36 -2.77
C THR A 5 2.43 0.48 -3.46
N ILE A 6 1.18 0.93 -3.51
CA ILE A 6 0.07 0.21 -4.14
C ILE A 6 -0.49 1.07 -5.26
N GLN A 7 -0.57 0.52 -6.48
CA GLN A 7 -1.29 1.13 -7.59
C GLN A 7 -2.68 0.48 -7.66
N GLY A 8 -3.73 1.29 -7.66
CA GLY A 8 -5.11 0.81 -7.78
C GLY A 8 -6.04 1.89 -8.30
N ASN A 9 -7.18 1.47 -8.84
CA ASN A 9 -8.27 2.39 -9.18
C ASN A 9 -9.00 2.87 -7.92
N GLN A 10 -9.86 3.89 -8.07
CA GLN A 10 -10.54 4.50 -6.93
C GLN A 10 -11.39 3.49 -6.11
N GLN A 11 -12.01 2.50 -6.76
CA GLN A 11 -12.77 1.48 -6.04
C GLN A 11 -11.88 0.56 -5.20
N GLU A 12 -10.72 0.16 -5.73
CA GLU A 12 -9.74 -0.66 -5.01
C GLU A 12 -9.15 0.08 -3.82
N ILE A 13 -8.78 1.35 -4.01
CA ILE A 13 -8.27 2.21 -2.91
C ILE A 13 -9.34 2.35 -1.82
N ASN A 14 -10.61 2.56 -2.18
CA ASN A 14 -11.69 2.67 -1.20
C ASN A 14 -11.91 1.37 -0.41
N LYS A 15 -11.79 0.19 -1.05
CA LYS A 15 -11.86 -1.10 -0.34
C LYS A 15 -10.74 -1.25 0.67
N LEU A 16 -9.52 -0.86 0.29
CA LEU A 16 -8.35 -0.91 1.18
C LEU A 16 -8.54 0.02 2.39
N ILE A 17 -8.99 1.26 2.16
CA ILE A 17 -9.29 2.21 3.24
C ILE A 17 -10.33 1.65 4.21
N ASN A 18 -11.40 1.04 3.70
CA ASN A 18 -12.44 0.44 4.55
C ASN A 18 -11.89 -0.71 5.38
N LEU A 19 -11.07 -1.59 4.78
CA LEU A 19 -10.45 -2.70 5.51
C LEU A 19 -9.55 -2.22 6.65
N ILE A 20 -8.77 -1.17 6.43
CA ILE A 20 -7.90 -0.58 7.46
C ILE A 20 -8.74 0.05 8.59
N LYS A 21 -9.84 0.75 8.25
CA LYS A 21 -10.79 1.30 9.23
C LYS A 21 -11.48 0.22 10.06
N ASP A 22 -11.96 -0.84 9.42
CA ASP A 22 -12.66 -1.95 10.08
C ASP A 22 -11.75 -2.67 11.08
N ASN A 23 -10.44 -2.69 10.80
CA ASN A 23 -9.41 -3.24 11.68
C ASN A 23 -8.86 -2.24 12.70
N LYS A 24 -9.45 -1.04 12.83
CA LYS A 24 -9.04 0.03 13.76
C LYS A 24 -7.57 0.43 13.66
N LEU A 25 -7.01 0.34 12.45
CA LEU A 25 -5.67 0.80 12.16
C LEU A 25 -5.71 2.31 11.87
N ASN A 26 -4.74 3.06 12.38
CA ASN A 26 -4.67 4.49 12.14
C ASN A 26 -4.30 4.79 10.68
N LEU A 27 -5.06 5.69 10.07
CA LEU A 27 -4.83 6.24 8.74
C LEU A 27 -4.66 7.74 8.87
N ASP A 28 -3.47 8.24 8.58
CA ASP A 28 -3.24 9.66 8.35
C ASP A 28 -3.31 9.94 6.85
N PHE A 29 -4.30 10.75 6.46
CA PHE A 29 -4.43 11.23 5.09
C PHE A 29 -3.72 12.57 4.97
N GLU A 30 -2.54 12.59 4.36
CA GLU A 30 -1.83 13.82 4.08
C GLU A 30 -2.42 14.48 2.82
N THR A 31 -3.34 15.44 3.01
CA THR A 31 -4.10 16.10 1.93
C THR A 31 -3.49 17.42 1.45
N THR A 32 -2.40 17.88 2.06
CA THR A 32 -1.80 19.21 1.83
C THR A 32 -0.65 19.23 0.82
N ARG A 33 -0.47 18.16 0.06
CA ARG A 33 0.65 18.05 -0.90
C ARG A 33 0.30 18.70 -2.23
N SER A 34 1.25 19.45 -2.79
CA SER A 34 1.08 20.01 -4.13
C SER A 34 1.15 18.90 -5.18
N LEU A 35 0.56 19.14 -6.35
CA LEU A 35 0.66 18.20 -7.48
C LEU A 35 2.12 17.97 -7.91
N ASP A 36 2.98 18.99 -7.74
CA ASP A 36 4.41 18.89 -8.06
C ASP A 36 5.14 17.96 -7.08
N ASP A 37 4.81 18.02 -5.78
CA ASP A 37 5.36 17.11 -4.77
C ASP A 37 4.95 15.65 -5.05
N ILE A 38 3.66 15.44 -5.37
CA ILE A 38 3.13 14.13 -5.73
C ILE A 38 3.84 13.59 -6.97
N ARG A 39 4.09 14.46 -7.97
CA ARG A 39 4.78 14.08 -9.21
C ARG A 39 6.24 13.71 -8.96
N ALA A 40 6.94 14.46 -8.11
CA ALA A 40 8.32 14.17 -7.75
C ALA A 40 8.44 12.80 -7.08
N GLU A 41 7.54 12.47 -6.14
CA GLU A 41 7.55 11.16 -5.47
C GLU A 41 7.18 10.00 -6.39
N ILE A 42 6.26 10.22 -7.35
CA ILE A 42 5.95 9.20 -8.37
C ILE A 42 7.19 8.89 -9.19
N GLU A 43 7.93 9.91 -9.65
CA GLU A 43 9.14 9.70 -10.44
C GLU A 43 10.24 9.03 -9.62
N ASP A 44 10.46 9.44 -8.37
CA ASP A 44 11.40 8.79 -7.46
C ASP A 44 11.03 7.32 -7.23
N THR A 45 9.75 7.02 -6.98
CA THR A 45 9.26 5.65 -6.82
C THR A 45 9.50 4.81 -8.08
N ARG A 46 9.27 5.38 -9.28
CA ARG A 46 9.53 4.70 -10.55
C ARG A 46 11.02 4.39 -10.73
N GLU A 47 11.89 5.31 -10.34
CA GLU A 47 13.34 5.13 -10.40
C GLU A 47 13.81 4.06 -9.42
N GLN A 48 13.28 4.05 -8.18
CA GLN A 48 13.58 3.01 -7.20
C GLN A 48 13.12 1.60 -7.64
N ILE A 49 11.96 1.50 -8.30
CA ILE A 49 11.49 0.24 -8.90
C ILE A 49 12.44 -0.20 -10.02
N LYS A 50 12.83 0.72 -10.90
CA LYS A 50 13.75 0.46 -12.01
C LYS A 50 15.13 0.01 -11.52
N ASN A 51 15.61 0.62 -10.44
CA ASN A 51 16.90 0.32 -9.83
C ASN A 51 16.86 -0.94 -8.93
N GLY A 52 15.69 -1.56 -8.77
CA GLY A 52 15.50 -2.77 -7.97
C GLY A 52 15.60 -2.54 -6.46
N THR A 53 15.65 -1.29 -6.00
CA THR A 53 15.67 -0.93 -4.57
C THR A 53 14.28 -0.96 -3.96
N MET A 54 13.24 -0.94 -4.79
CA MET A 54 11.84 -1.12 -4.40
C MET A 54 11.17 -2.19 -5.25
N LYS A 55 10.35 -3.03 -4.61
CA LYS A 55 9.59 -4.08 -5.30
C LYS A 55 8.13 -3.66 -5.39
N LEU A 56 7.56 -3.73 -6.59
CA LEU A 56 6.14 -3.53 -6.82
C LEU A 56 5.41 -4.84 -6.55
N TYR A 57 4.34 -4.78 -5.75
CA TYR A 57 3.48 -5.93 -5.46
C TYR A 57 2.09 -5.70 -6.04
N THR A 58 1.51 -6.76 -6.59
CA THR A 58 0.11 -6.82 -6.97
C THR A 58 -0.79 -6.97 -5.74
N PHE A 59 -2.07 -6.67 -5.90
CA PHE A 59 -3.05 -6.86 -4.83
C PHE A 59 -3.07 -8.31 -4.32
N ASP A 60 -3.01 -9.29 -5.21
CA ASP A 60 -3.02 -10.70 -4.85
C ASP A 60 -1.78 -11.10 -4.03
N GLU A 61 -0.59 -10.61 -4.39
CA GLU A 61 0.64 -10.83 -3.61
C GLU A 61 0.55 -10.19 -2.22
N VAL A 62 -0.02 -8.99 -2.11
CA VAL A 62 -0.25 -8.33 -0.80
C VAL A 62 -1.26 -9.12 0.02
N MET A 63 -2.33 -9.63 -0.59
CA MET A 63 -3.34 -10.45 0.07
C MET A 63 -2.76 -11.78 0.55
N GLU A 64 -1.91 -12.42 -0.26
CA GLU A 64 -1.21 -13.65 0.12
C GLU A 64 -0.32 -13.41 1.35
N HIS A 65 0.55 -12.40 1.31
CA HIS A 65 1.38 -12.04 2.46
C HIS A 65 0.57 -11.68 3.71
N THR A 66 -0.54 -10.98 3.53
CA THR A 66 -1.44 -10.64 4.64
C THR A 66 -2.05 -11.90 5.24
N ASN A 67 -2.52 -12.84 4.42
CA ASN A 67 -3.07 -14.11 4.85
C ASN A 67 -2.02 -14.99 5.56
N GLU A 68 -0.77 -15.01 5.08
CA GLU A 68 0.34 -15.71 5.75
C GLU A 68 0.55 -15.19 7.17
N ILE A 69 0.60 -13.86 7.33
CA ILE A 69 0.75 -13.21 8.64
C ILE A 69 -0.43 -13.52 9.57
N LEU A 70 -1.65 -13.48 9.03
CA LEU A 70 -2.86 -13.77 9.79
C LEU A 70 -2.93 -15.24 10.22
N ARG A 71 -2.57 -16.19 9.35
CA ARG A 71 -2.45 -17.62 9.69
C ARG A 71 -1.40 -17.85 10.76
N ALA A 72 -0.23 -17.21 10.67
CA ALA A 72 0.81 -17.29 11.69
C ALA A 72 0.34 -16.76 13.06
N LYS A 73 -0.63 -15.85 13.07
CA LYS A 73 -1.28 -15.31 14.28
C LYS A 73 -2.51 -16.11 14.74
N GLY A 74 -2.82 -17.24 14.09
CA GLY A 74 -3.92 -18.12 14.47
C GLY A 74 -5.30 -17.68 13.98
N ALA A 75 -5.38 -16.76 13.02
CA ALA A 75 -6.64 -16.41 12.39
C ALA A 75 -7.17 -17.61 11.56
N LYS A 76 -8.46 -17.93 11.72
CA LYS A 76 -9.17 -18.83 10.80
C LYS A 76 -9.67 -18.00 9.62
N ILE A 77 -8.95 -18.10 8.51
CA ILE A 77 -9.20 -17.42 7.23
C ILE A 77 -9.23 -18.45 6.11
#